data_AF-A0A1B8S9L7-F1
#
_entry.id   AF-A0A1B8S9L7-F1
#
_cell.length_a   1.000
_cell.length_b   1.000
_cell.length_c   1.000
_cell.angle_alpha   90.00
_cell.angle_beta   90.00
_cell.angle_gamma   90.00
#
_symmetry.space_group_name_H-M   'P 1'
#
loop_
_entity.id
_entity.type
_entity.pdbx_description
1 polymer ?
#
loop_
_entity_poly.entity_id
_entity_poly.type
_entity_poly.pdbx_seq_one_letter_code
_entity_poly.pdbx_strand_id
1 'polypeptide(L)'
;MDPQQRLLMEVAWEALEHAGITKEAIRGTQTGIFVGMTTNDYALNIVGGIRPAEIDPYVPFGNAANFAAGRLSYFLGVHGPAVMLDTACSSSLVTIHLACA
;
A
#
# COMPACT_ATOMS: atom_id res chain seq x y z
N MET A 1 -9.21 6.59 -5.78
CA MET A 1 -8.08 5.77 -5.31
C MET A 1 -6.86 6.64 -5.34
N ASP A 2 -6.14 6.70 -4.23
CA ASP A 2 -4.93 7.49 -4.06
C ASP A 2 -3.91 7.10 -5.15
N PRO A 3 -3.41 8.08 -5.94
CA PRO A 3 -2.33 7.84 -6.90
C PRO A 3 -1.10 7.15 -6.30
N GLN A 4 -0.76 7.41 -5.03
CA GLN A 4 0.33 6.72 -4.33
C GLN A 4 0.09 5.20 -4.26
N GLN A 5 -1.15 4.77 -3.99
CA GLN A 5 -1.49 3.35 -3.95
C GLN A 5 -1.45 2.70 -5.34
N ARG A 6 -1.77 3.45 -6.40
CA ARG A 6 -1.67 2.95 -7.79
C ARG A 6 -0.21 2.72 -8.18
N LEU A 7 0.61 3.75 -7.99
CA LEU A 7 2.05 3.69 -8.27
C LEU A 7 2.75 2.63 -7.42
N LEU A 8 2.35 2.49 -6.15
CA LEU A 8 2.87 1.42 -5.28
C LEU A 8 2.63 0.03 -5.89
N MET A 9 1.43 -0.23 -6.43
CA MET A 9 1.14 -1.54 -7.03
C MET A 9 1.94 -1.78 -8.31
N GLU A 10 2.07 -0.76 -9.16
CA GLU A 10 2.85 -0.83 -10.40
C GLU A 10 4.32 -1.10 -10.10
N VAL A 11 4.95 -0.26 -9.26
CA VAL A 11 6.38 -0.39 -8.93
C VAL A 11 6.68 -1.66 -8.12
N ALA A 12 5.77 -2.12 -7.27
CA ALA A 12 5.94 -3.40 -6.59
C ALA A 12 5.92 -4.58 -7.57
N TRP A 13 5.08 -4.54 -8.60
CA TRP A 13 5.07 -5.55 -9.64
C TRP A 13 6.34 -5.50 -10.49
N GLU A 14 6.75 -4.32 -10.93
CA GLU A 14 7.99 -4.10 -11.68
C GLU A 14 9.22 -4.60 -10.90
N ALA A 15 9.24 -4.39 -9.57
CA ALA A 15 10.32 -4.87 -8.72
C ALA A 15 10.40 -6.41 -8.66
N LEU A 16 9.25 -7.10 -8.65
CA LEU A 16 9.20 -8.56 -8.72
C LEU A 16 9.64 -9.07 -10.10
N GLU A 17 9.19 -8.43 -11.18
CA GLU A 17 9.61 -8.76 -12.54
C GLU A 17 11.13 -8.57 -12.72
N HIS A 18 11.67 -7.47 -12.21
CA HIS A 18 13.11 -7.20 -12.22
C HIS A 18 13.90 -8.25 -11.43
N ALA A 19 13.31 -8.83 -10.37
CA ALA A 19 13.90 -9.93 -9.61
C ALA A 19 13.69 -11.31 -10.26
N GLY A 20 12.96 -11.40 -11.38
CA GLY A 20 12.62 -12.68 -12.03
C GLY A 20 11.61 -13.52 -11.25
N ILE A 21 10.85 -12.89 -10.34
CA ILE A 21 9.86 -13.56 -9.49
C ILE A 21 8.48 -13.41 -10.12
N THR A 22 7.84 -14.53 -10.47
CA THR A 22 6.46 -14.51 -10.96
C THR A 22 5.47 -14.39 -9.80
N LYS A 23 4.28 -13.89 -10.09
CA LYS A 23 3.18 -13.85 -9.12
C LYS A 23 2.86 -15.24 -8.58
N GLU A 24 2.85 -16.23 -9.46
CA GLU A 24 2.56 -17.62 -9.16
C GLU A 24 3.58 -18.21 -8.18
N ALA A 25 4.83 -17.77 -8.22
CA ALA A 25 5.89 -18.24 -7.33
C ALA A 25 5.69 -17.82 -5.87
N ILE A 26 5.03 -16.68 -5.63
CA ILE A 26 4.80 -16.13 -4.28
C ILE A 26 3.34 -16.24 -3.83
N ARG A 27 2.41 -16.61 -4.72
CA ARG A 27 1.00 -16.71 -4.37
C ARG A 27 0.79 -17.80 -3.30
N GLY A 28 0.08 -17.45 -2.25
CA GLY A 28 -0.23 -18.33 -1.12
C GLY A 28 0.90 -18.48 -0.10
N THR A 29 2.06 -17.86 -0.32
CA THR A 29 3.19 -17.95 0.62
C THR A 29 3.02 -16.98 1.79
N GLN A 30 3.86 -17.15 2.81
CA GLN A 30 3.96 -16.23 3.96
C GLN A 30 4.79 -14.96 3.65
N THR A 31 4.87 -14.53 2.39
CA THR A 31 5.56 -13.28 2.01
C THR A 31 4.87 -12.08 2.67
N GLY A 32 5.65 -11.27 3.41
CA GLY A 32 5.17 -10.06 4.06
C GLY A 32 5.22 -8.83 3.15
N ILE A 33 4.35 -7.87 3.43
CA ILE A 33 4.24 -6.56 2.79
C ILE A 33 4.41 -5.49 3.86
N PHE A 34 5.45 -4.67 3.73
CA PHE A 34 5.76 -3.58 4.65
C PHE A 34 5.83 -2.28 3.86
N VAL A 35 4.92 -1.34 4.16
CA VAL A 35 4.77 -0.08 3.42
C VAL A 35 4.98 1.10 4.35
N GLY A 36 5.89 1.99 3.97
CA GLY A 36 6.12 3.26 4.66
C GLY A 36 5.34 4.36 3.97
N MET A 37 4.41 5.01 4.67
CA MET A 37 3.56 6.06 4.09
C MET A 37 3.18 7.06 5.19
N THR A 38 3.26 8.35 4.88
CA THR A 38 2.99 9.43 5.85
C THR A 38 1.81 10.29 5.42
N THR A 39 1.84 10.81 4.18
CA THR A 39 0.84 11.80 3.75
C THR A 39 -0.37 11.16 3.08
N ASN A 40 -1.55 11.76 3.32
CA ASN A 40 -2.82 11.36 2.69
C ASN A 40 -3.51 12.58 2.05
N ASP A 41 -2.70 13.38 1.36
CA ASP A 41 -3.11 14.68 0.82
C ASP A 41 -4.22 14.53 -0.22
N TYR A 42 -4.21 13.42 -0.97
CA TYR A 42 -5.24 13.14 -1.96
C TYR A 42 -6.62 12.93 -1.32
N ALA A 43 -6.72 12.22 -0.19
CA ALA A 43 -7.98 12.12 0.55
C ALA A 43 -8.47 13.49 1.04
N LEU A 44 -7.55 14.30 1.58
CA LEU A 44 -7.87 15.63 2.08
C LEU A 44 -8.38 16.54 0.96
N ASN A 45 -7.76 16.49 -0.23
CA ASN A 45 -8.18 17.27 -1.39
C ASN A 45 -9.56 16.83 -1.92
N ILE A 46 -9.87 15.53 -1.94
CA ILE A 46 -11.20 15.04 -2.33
C ILE A 46 -12.26 15.52 -1.34
N VAL A 47 -12.03 15.33 -0.05
CA VAL A 47 -13.03 15.65 0.99
C VAL A 47 -13.21 17.16 1.14
N GLY A 48 -12.16 17.96 0.94
CA GLY A 48 -12.21 19.42 1.05
C GLY A 48 -13.13 20.11 0.03
N GLY A 49 -13.46 19.45 -1.08
CA GLY A 49 -14.31 20.00 -2.15
C GLY A 49 -15.74 19.45 -2.20
N ILE A 50 -16.10 18.49 -1.35
CA ILE A 50 -17.35 17.73 -1.44
C ILE A 50 -18.14 17.84 -0.14
N ARG A 51 -19.46 18.01 -0.22
CA ARG A 51 -20.31 18.03 0.99
C ARG A 51 -20.29 16.65 1.63
N PRO A 52 -20.31 16.51 2.97
CA PRO A 52 -20.24 15.20 3.62
C PRO A 52 -21.27 14.16 3.13
N ALA A 53 -22.48 14.61 2.77
CA ALA A 53 -23.54 13.76 2.24
C ALA A 53 -23.31 13.25 0.80
N GLU A 54 -22.34 13.81 0.08
CA GLU A 54 -21.99 13.47 -1.31
C GLU A 54 -20.69 12.66 -1.40
N ILE A 55 -20.04 12.38 -0.28
CA ILE A 55 -18.82 11.58 -0.25
C ILE A 55 -19.18 10.14 -0.62
N ASP A 56 -18.61 9.65 -1.72
CA ASP A 56 -18.77 8.27 -2.15
C ASP A 56 -18.25 7.30 -1.06
N PRO A 57 -19.01 6.24 -0.69
CA PRO A 57 -18.62 5.30 0.36
C PRO A 57 -17.29 4.57 0.12
N TYR A 58 -16.79 4.51 -1.11
CA TYR A 58 -15.51 3.92 -1.46
C TYR A 58 -14.32 4.87 -1.27
N VAL A 59 -14.55 6.17 -1.00
CA VAL A 59 -13.48 7.15 -0.76
C VAL A 59 -12.54 6.72 0.39
N PRO A 60 -13.01 6.29 1.56
CA PRO A 60 -12.12 5.81 2.62
C PRO A 60 -11.27 4.61 2.18
N PHE A 61 -11.87 3.62 1.52
CA PHE A 61 -11.18 2.41 1.05
C PHE A 61 -10.16 2.70 -0.05
N GLY A 62 -10.44 3.71 -0.88
CA GLY A 62 -9.56 4.12 -1.96
C GLY A 62 -8.36 4.95 -1.51
N ASN A 63 -8.37 5.54 -0.30
CA ASN A 63 -7.38 6.53 0.08
C ASN A 63 -6.78 6.36 1.49
N ALA A 64 -7.41 5.62 2.41
CA ALA A 64 -6.78 5.41 3.72
C ALA A 64 -5.47 4.62 3.58
N ALA A 65 -4.40 5.13 4.21
CA ALA A 65 -3.04 4.61 4.06
C ALA A 65 -2.90 3.13 4.48
N ASN A 66 -3.72 2.68 5.43
CA ASN A 66 -3.74 1.28 5.87
C ASN A 66 -4.12 0.29 4.73
N PHE A 67 -4.88 0.72 3.72
CA PHE A 67 -5.21 -0.10 2.56
C PHE A 67 -4.02 -0.32 1.64
N ALA A 68 -2.96 0.49 1.69
CA ALA A 68 -1.81 0.34 0.79
C ALA A 68 -1.16 -1.06 0.90
N ALA A 69 -0.83 -1.48 2.13
CA ALA A 69 -0.22 -2.79 2.38
C ALA A 69 -1.21 -3.95 2.13
N GLY A 70 -2.44 -3.83 2.62
CA GLY A 70 -3.47 -4.86 2.46
C GLY A 70 -3.89 -5.06 1.00
N ARG A 71 -3.99 -3.98 0.21
CA ARG A 71 -4.31 -4.04 -1.22
C ARG A 71 -3.21 -4.72 -2.01
N LEU A 72 -1.94 -4.43 -1.70
CA LEU A 72 -0.81 -5.09 -2.36
C LEU A 72 -0.74 -6.58 -1.98
N SER A 73 -0.94 -6.91 -0.69
CA SER A 73 -1.03 -8.31 -0.25
C SER A 73 -2.15 -9.06 -0.97
N TYR A 74 -3.35 -8.48 -1.06
CA TYR A 74 -4.48 -9.05 -1.80
C TYR A 74 -4.18 -9.20 -3.30
N PHE A 75 -3.58 -8.17 -3.92
CA PHE A 75 -3.23 -8.19 -5.34
C PHE A 75 -2.24 -9.30 -5.66
N LEU A 76 -1.17 -9.45 -4.87
CA LEU A 76 -0.14 -10.48 -5.05
C LEU A 76 -0.61 -11.88 -4.59
N GLY A 77 -1.61 -11.92 -3.72
CA GLY A 77 -2.15 -13.15 -3.15
C GLY A 77 -1.23 -13.77 -2.09
N VAL A 78 -0.50 -12.95 -1.33
CA VAL A 78 0.41 -13.37 -0.27
C VAL A 78 -0.27 -13.29 1.10
N HIS A 79 0.15 -14.15 2.05
CA HIS A 79 -0.51 -14.33 3.35
C HIS A 79 0.41 -14.02 4.55
N GLY A 80 1.57 -13.40 4.32
CA GLY A 80 2.41 -12.87 5.39
C GLY A 80 1.84 -11.59 6.01
N PRO A 81 2.58 -10.97 6.95
CA PRO A 81 2.20 -9.70 7.56
C PRO A 81 1.97 -8.61 6.50
N ALA A 82 0.88 -7.84 6.60
CA ALA A 82 0.60 -6.70 5.74
C ALA A 82 0.52 -5.43 6.60
N VAL A 83 1.64 -4.71 6.70
CA VAL A 83 1.82 -3.61 7.65
C VAL A 83 2.09 -2.30 6.92
N MET A 84 1.34 -1.28 7.31
CA MET A 84 1.66 0.11 6.99
C MET A 84 2.13 0.78 8.27
N LEU A 85 3.21 1.56 8.19
CA LEU A 85 3.69 2.36 9.32
C LEU A 85 4.18 3.74 8.88
N ASP A 86 4.10 4.66 9.83
CA ASP A 86 4.52 6.05 9.69
C ASP A 86 5.45 6.41 10.85
N THR A 87 6.73 6.55 10.54
CA THR A 87 7.74 7.15 11.42
C THR A 87 8.29 8.45 10.81
N ALA A 88 7.44 9.16 10.05
CA ALA A 88 7.80 10.32 9.23
C ALA A 88 8.91 9.98 8.22
N CYS A 89 9.96 10.79 8.14
CA CYS A 89 11.01 10.69 7.14
C CYS A 89 11.76 9.35 7.13
N SER A 90 11.73 8.59 8.24
CA SER A 90 12.42 7.30 8.34
C SER A 90 11.53 6.10 7.95
N SER A 91 10.26 6.31 7.59
CA SER A 91 9.29 5.23 7.38
C SER A 91 9.78 4.15 6.42
N SER A 92 10.37 4.53 5.28
CA SER A 92 10.88 3.59 4.27
C SER A 92 12.04 2.73 4.76
N LEU A 93 12.94 3.30 5.57
CA LEU A 93 14.07 2.55 6.15
C LEU A 93 13.61 1.67 7.30
N VAL A 94 12.66 2.14 8.12
CA VAL A 94 12.08 1.33 9.20
C VAL A 94 11.31 0.14 8.64
N THR A 95 10.60 0.30 7.52
CA THR A 95 9.92 -0.83 6.87
C THR A 95 10.89 -1.87 6.33
N ILE A 96 12.05 -1.46 5.81
CA ILE A 96 13.11 -2.39 5.40
C ILE A 96 13.67 -3.11 6.62
N HIS A 97 13.94 -2.39 7.71
CA HIS A 97 14.41 -2.99 8.95
C HIS A 97 13.44 -4.05 9.48
N LEU A 98 12.14 -3.76 9.52
CA LEU A 98 11.10 -4.69 9.97
C LEU A 98 10.92 -5.89 9.03
N ALA A 99 11.19 -5.74 7.74
CA ALA A 99 11.08 -6.83 6.78
C ALA A 99 12.26 -7.83 6.88
N CYS A 100 13.42 -7.39 7.36
CA CYS A 100 14.63 -8.20 7.46
C CYS A 100 14.90 -8.74 8.87
N ALA A 101 14.24 -8.20 9.89
CA ALA A 101 14.35 -8.63 11.29
C ALA A 101 13.50 -9.88 11.55
#